data_AF-W7YWR4-F1
#
_entry.id   AF-W7YWR4-F1
#
_cell.length_a   1.000
_cell.length_b   1.000
_cell.length_c   1.000
_cell.angle_alpha   90.00
_cell.angle_beta   90.00
_cell.angle_gamma   90.00
#
_symmetry.space_group_name_H-M   'P 1'
#
loop_
_entity.id
_entity.type
_entity.pdbx_description
1 polymer ?
#
loop_
_entity_poly.entity_id
_entity_poly.type
_entity_poly.pdbx_seq_one_letter_code
_entity_poly.pdbx_strand_id
1 'polypeptide(L)'
;MLATVDRLKSIMQIPPEEQSMDDVLSLQLSAATIGIEARCKRSFRKQEYTETISGFHNSKYINLRNYPIHSISALNVEDYQIIDEGRVYRSLGWPQGEHNITVSYIGGYVLPCDATEYDPRTLPEPLELACLLYAQLLMRSPGVKSERVGDISVGYSDDSEGLPPAVISLISPYVGLWV
;
A
#
# COMPACT_ATOMS: atom_id res chain seq x y z
N MET A 1 3.41 9.55 1.04
CA MET A 1 2.83 9.21 -0.29
C MET A 1 3.69 8.13 -0.94
N LEU A 2 3.10 7.22 -1.72
CA LEU A 2 3.85 6.13 -2.38
C LEU A 2 4.76 6.60 -3.53
N ALA A 3 4.57 7.82 -4.03
CA ALA A 3 5.40 8.42 -5.06
C ALA A 3 5.58 9.92 -4.79
N THR A 4 6.54 10.55 -5.46
CA THR A 4 6.79 12.00 -5.37
C THR A 4 6.15 12.77 -6.53
N VAL A 5 5.88 14.06 -6.29
CA VAL A 5 5.37 14.97 -7.33
C VAL A 5 6.36 15.07 -8.49
N ASP A 6 7.66 15.14 -8.22
CA ASP A 6 8.69 15.21 -9.27
C ASP A 6 8.69 14.00 -10.20
N ARG A 7 8.50 12.80 -9.63
CA ARG A 7 8.36 11.56 -10.42
C ARG A 7 7.11 11.60 -11.30
N LEU A 8 6.00 12.10 -10.78
CA LEU A 8 4.77 12.26 -11.56
C LEU A 8 4.93 13.30 -12.68
N LYS A 9 5.56 14.45 -12.41
CA LYS A 9 5.90 15.46 -13.43
C LYS A 9 6.76 14.86 -14.55
N SER A 10 7.77 14.09 -14.19
CA SER A 10 8.66 13.43 -15.16
C SER A 10 7.88 12.48 -16.10
N ILE A 11 6.93 11.70 -15.57
CA ILE A 11 6.09 10.81 -16.38
C ILE A 11 5.11 11.60 -17.26
N MET A 12 4.56 12.69 -16.74
CA MET A 12 3.63 13.56 -17.46
C MET A 12 4.31 14.52 -18.44
N GLN A 13 5.65 14.49 -18.53
CA GLN A 13 6.47 15.41 -19.34
C GLN A 13 6.25 16.89 -18.96
N ILE A 14 5.95 17.15 -17.69
CA ILE A 14 5.83 18.50 -17.14
C ILE A 14 7.23 18.97 -16.69
N PRO A 15 7.67 20.20 -17.04
CA PRO A 15 8.94 20.74 -16.58
C PRO A 15 9.02 20.77 -15.04
N PRO A 16 10.17 20.46 -14.43
CA PRO A 16 10.30 20.42 -12.97
C PRO A 16 10.07 21.79 -12.30
N GLU A 17 10.35 22.87 -13.02
CA GLU A 17 10.21 24.25 -12.53
C GLU A 17 8.77 24.75 -12.51
N GLU A 18 7.86 24.03 -13.18
CA GLU A 18 6.45 24.37 -13.18
C GLU A 18 5.81 23.92 -11.86
N GLN A 19 5.38 24.88 -11.04
CA GLN A 19 4.80 24.65 -9.71
C GLN A 19 3.27 24.88 -9.66
N SER A 20 2.68 25.33 -10.78
CA SER A 20 1.28 25.73 -10.90
C SER A 20 0.29 24.64 -10.48
N MET A 21 0.67 23.38 -10.67
CA MET A 21 -0.18 22.20 -10.48
C MET A 21 0.27 21.31 -9.32
N ASP A 22 1.27 21.71 -8.54
CA ASP A 22 1.91 20.82 -7.54
C ASP A 22 0.94 20.37 -6.46
N ASP A 23 0.08 21.28 -6.00
CA ASP A 23 -0.96 20.97 -5.03
C ASP A 23 -1.98 19.96 -5.57
N VAL A 24 -2.35 20.09 -6.85
CA VAL A 24 -3.28 19.16 -7.52
C VAL A 24 -2.62 17.79 -7.68
N LEU A 25 -1.37 17.75 -8.14
CA LEU A 25 -0.60 16.51 -8.29
C LEU A 25 -0.42 15.79 -6.95
N SER A 26 -0.12 16.55 -5.88
CA SER A 26 0.00 16.03 -4.52
C SER A 26 -1.32 15.45 -4.00
N LEU A 27 -2.44 16.12 -4.25
CA LEU A 27 -3.77 15.64 -3.89
C LEU A 27 -4.10 14.31 -4.60
N GLN A 28 -3.79 14.21 -5.89
CA GLN A 28 -4.06 13.01 -6.68
C GLN A 28 -3.17 11.83 -6.27
N LEU A 29 -1.89 12.09 -5.97
CA LEU A 29 -0.99 11.08 -5.40
C LEU A 29 -1.46 10.58 -4.04
N SER A 30 -2.00 11.48 -3.22
CA SER A 30 -2.58 11.13 -1.92
C SER A 30 -3.82 10.24 -2.09
N ALA A 31 -4.73 10.62 -2.98
CA ALA A 31 -5.92 9.82 -3.31
C ALA A 31 -5.53 8.43 -3.88
N ALA A 32 -4.53 8.39 -4.77
CA ALA A 32 -4.03 7.14 -5.33
C ALA A 32 -3.41 6.24 -4.26
N THR A 33 -2.61 6.81 -3.35
CA THR A 33 -2.01 6.10 -2.22
C THR A 33 -3.09 5.46 -1.34
N ILE A 34 -4.12 6.23 -0.97
CA ILE A 34 -5.23 5.73 -0.14
C ILE A 34 -5.96 4.58 -0.84
N GLY A 35 -6.25 4.70 -2.14
CA GLY A 35 -6.92 3.65 -2.89
C GLY A 35 -6.11 2.35 -2.98
N ILE A 36 -4.79 2.45 -3.15
CA ILE A 36 -3.89 1.29 -3.18
C ILE A 36 -3.80 0.63 -1.80
N GLU A 37 -3.60 1.41 -0.73
CA GLU A 37 -3.56 0.89 0.65
C GLU A 37 -4.89 0.22 1.04
N ALA A 38 -6.03 0.81 0.67
CA ALA A 38 -7.35 0.24 0.89
C ALA A 38 -7.51 -1.12 0.20
N ARG A 39 -7.00 -1.27 -1.02
CA ARG A 39 -7.03 -2.54 -1.76
C ARG A 39 -6.11 -3.58 -1.17
N CYS A 40 -4.91 -3.19 -0.77
CA CYS A 40 -3.93 -4.08 -0.16
C CYS A 40 -4.26 -4.41 1.31
N LYS A 41 -5.21 -3.68 1.91
CA LYS A 41 -5.63 -3.77 3.33
C LYS A 41 -4.48 -3.61 4.31
N ARG A 42 -3.51 -2.76 3.98
CA ARG A 42 -2.34 -2.45 4.82
C ARG A 42 -1.78 -1.09 4.47
N SER A 43 -0.98 -0.55 5.38
CA SER A 43 -0.21 0.65 5.11
C SER A 43 1.24 0.28 4.74
N PHE A 44 1.80 1.02 3.79
CA PHE A 44 3.16 0.78 3.30
C PHE A 44 4.19 1.70 3.94
N ARG A 45 3.77 2.69 4.73
CA ARG A 45 4.68 3.61 5.40
C ARG A 45 5.46 2.90 6.51
N LYS A 46 6.75 3.21 6.63
CA LYS A 46 7.55 2.83 7.80
C LYS A 46 7.14 3.65 9.01
N GLN A 47 6.48 3.01 9.97
CA GLN A 47 6.10 3.62 11.25
C GLN A 47 5.89 2.55 12.31
N GLU A 48 5.63 2.98 13.55
CA GLU A 48 5.19 2.09 14.62
C GLU A 48 3.71 1.73 14.44
N TYR A 49 3.42 0.44 14.50
CA TYR A 49 2.09 -0.13 14.42
C TYR A 49 1.81 -0.95 15.67
N THR A 50 0.57 -0.90 16.13
CA THR A 50 0.06 -1.75 17.21
C THR A 50 -1.07 -2.60 16.66
N GLU A 51 -0.98 -3.92 16.80
CA GLU A 51 -1.98 -4.87 16.34
C GLU A 51 -2.42 -5.80 17.46
N THR A 52 -3.73 -6.07 17.52
CA THR A 52 -4.33 -7.07 18.40
C THR A 52 -4.78 -8.28 17.60
N ILE A 53 -4.20 -9.43 17.92
CA ILE A 53 -4.35 -10.67 17.16
C ILE A 53 -4.86 -11.77 18.10
N SER A 54 -5.73 -12.61 17.57
CA SER A 54 -6.21 -13.81 18.27
C SER A 54 -5.19 -14.92 18.14
N GLY A 55 -4.72 -15.45 19.26
CA GLY A 55 -3.79 -16.57 19.29
C GLY A 55 -4.52 -17.91 19.21
N PHE A 56 -3.86 -18.87 18.56
CA PHE A 56 -4.33 -20.26 18.47
C PHE A 56 -3.19 -21.19 18.89
N HIS A 57 -3.48 -22.13 19.80
CA HIS A 57 -2.46 -23.04 20.34
C HIS A 57 -1.75 -23.88 19.26
N ASN A 58 -2.50 -24.30 18.24
CA ASN A 58 -1.97 -25.10 17.13
C ASN A 58 -1.29 -24.25 16.04
N SER A 59 -1.49 -22.93 16.04
CA SER A 59 -0.75 -22.05 15.13
C SER A 59 0.60 -21.74 15.74
N LYS A 60 1.67 -21.95 14.97
CA LYS A 60 3.03 -21.54 15.33
C LYS A 60 3.41 -20.19 14.74
N TYR A 61 2.62 -19.68 13.80
CA TYR A 61 2.91 -18.48 13.04
C TYR A 61 1.81 -17.45 13.24
N ILE A 62 2.20 -16.20 13.42
CA ILE A 62 1.33 -15.03 13.34
C ILE A 62 1.84 -14.15 12.21
N ASN A 63 0.93 -13.69 11.36
CA ASN A 63 1.24 -12.76 10.29
C ASN A 63 0.85 -11.34 10.76
N LEU A 64 1.80 -10.41 10.75
CA LEU A 64 1.56 -8.99 11.06
C LEU A 64 1.26 -8.20 9.78
N ARG A 65 0.35 -7.22 9.84
CA ARG A 65 -0.21 -6.59 8.64
C ARG A 65 0.80 -5.84 7.78
N ASN A 66 1.70 -5.11 8.40
CA ASN A 66 2.56 -4.13 7.76
C ASN A 66 4.00 -4.65 7.65
N TYR A 67 4.25 -5.49 6.66
CA TYR A 67 5.59 -5.97 6.32
C TYR A 67 6.29 -5.06 5.30
N PRO A 68 7.64 -4.99 5.30
CA PRO A 68 8.59 -5.74 6.13
C PRO A 68 8.62 -5.27 7.59
N ILE A 69 8.84 -6.20 8.53
CA ILE A 69 9.02 -5.88 9.96
C ILE A 69 10.51 -5.58 10.19
N HIS A 70 10.80 -4.42 10.77
CA HIS A 70 12.18 -4.03 11.14
C HIS A 70 12.51 -4.43 12.57
N SER A 71 11.58 -4.20 13.49
CA SER A 71 11.76 -4.52 14.91
C SER A 71 10.41 -4.63 15.62
N ILE A 72 10.37 -5.40 16.71
CA ILE A 72 9.21 -5.49 17.61
C ILE A 72 9.58 -4.70 18.88
N SER A 73 8.79 -3.67 19.20
CA SER A 73 9.00 -2.82 20.38
C SER A 73 8.39 -3.43 21.63
N ALA A 74 7.20 -4.04 21.51
CA ALA A 74 6.53 -4.71 22.61
C ALA A 74 5.74 -5.93 22.14
N LEU A 75 5.86 -7.03 22.88
CA LEU A 75 5.02 -8.21 22.72
C LEU A 75 4.70 -8.76 24.11
N ASN A 76 3.44 -9.11 24.35
CA ASN A 76 2.99 -9.66 25.63
C ASN A 76 3.30 -11.16 25.81
N VAL A 77 4.20 -11.71 25.00
CA VAL A 77 4.55 -13.14 24.94
C VAL A 77 6.07 -13.27 24.76
N GLU A 78 6.68 -14.20 25.48
CA GLU A 78 8.11 -14.52 25.39
C GLU A 78 8.39 -15.66 24.40
N ASP A 79 9.67 -15.86 24.04
CA ASP A 79 10.18 -16.92 23.15
C ASP A 79 9.68 -16.86 21.70
N TYR A 80 9.67 -15.66 21.11
CA TYR A 80 9.32 -15.45 19.70
C TYR A 80 10.54 -15.23 18.82
N GLN A 81 10.40 -15.55 17.53
CA GLN A 81 11.38 -15.29 16.50
C GLN A 81 10.70 -14.60 15.31
N ILE A 82 11.30 -13.53 14.81
CA ILE A 82 10.83 -12.89 13.58
C ILE A 82 11.29 -13.77 12.42
N ILE A 83 10.33 -14.26 11.64
CA ILE A 83 10.56 -14.97 10.39
C ILE A 83 10.23 -14.01 9.25
N ASP A 84 10.87 -14.24 8.12
CA ASP A 84 10.83 -13.41 6.93
C ASP A 84 9.43 -12.85 6.56
N GLU A 85 9.44 -11.68 5.93
CA GLU A 85 8.28 -11.03 5.30
C GLU A 85 7.02 -10.85 6.18
N GLY A 86 7.16 -10.59 7.47
CA GLY A 86 6.01 -10.20 8.31
C GLY A 86 5.46 -11.30 9.22
N ARG A 87 6.21 -12.37 9.45
CA ARG A 87 5.75 -13.48 10.28
C ARG A 87 6.50 -13.54 11.60
N VAL A 88 5.78 -13.87 12.66
CA VAL A 88 6.37 -14.15 13.97
C VAL A 88 6.11 -15.61 14.30
N TYR A 89 7.18 -16.32 14.63
CA TYR A 89 7.17 -17.72 14.98
C TYR A 89 7.37 -17.93 16.47
N ARG A 90 6.61 -18.87 17.02
CA ARG A 90 6.76 -19.33 18.39
C ARG A 90 6.68 -20.85 18.42
N SER A 91 7.71 -21.50 18.97
CA SER A 91 7.84 -22.96 19.01
C SER A 91 6.75 -23.63 19.86
N LEU A 92 6.37 -22.98 20.96
CA LEU A 92 5.34 -23.41 21.92
C LEU A 92 3.90 -23.15 21.44
N GLY A 93 3.71 -22.62 20.23
CA GLY A 93 2.42 -22.13 19.75
C GLY A 93 2.03 -20.80 20.39
N TRP A 94 0.87 -20.25 20.02
CA TRP A 94 0.40 -18.97 20.56
C TRP A 94 -0.65 -19.17 21.66
N PRO A 95 -0.67 -18.33 22.71
CA PRO A 95 -1.69 -18.44 23.76
C PRO A 95 -3.08 -18.33 23.13
N GLN A 96 -3.99 -19.26 23.46
CA GLN A 96 -5.31 -19.26 22.87
C GLN A 96 -6.18 -18.13 23.44
N GLY A 97 -6.83 -17.36 22.58
CA GLY A 97 -7.77 -16.32 22.99
C GLY A 97 -8.14 -15.40 21.83
N GLU A 98 -9.25 -14.68 21.99
CA GLU A 98 -9.65 -13.64 21.05
C GLU A 98 -8.95 -12.33 21.39
N HIS A 99 -8.27 -11.71 20.42
CA HIS A 99 -7.56 -10.44 20.57
C HIS A 99 -6.63 -10.37 21.80
N ASN A 100 -6.06 -11.51 22.18
CA ASN A 100 -5.28 -11.67 23.41
C ASN A 100 -3.79 -11.35 23.24
N ILE A 101 -3.32 -11.22 22.01
CA ILE A 101 -1.92 -10.92 21.70
C ILE A 101 -1.85 -9.50 21.17
N THR A 102 -1.07 -8.66 21.83
CA THR A 102 -0.82 -7.28 21.41
C THR A 102 0.64 -7.17 20.98
N VAL A 103 0.85 -6.78 19.73
CA VAL A 103 2.18 -6.61 19.13
C VAL A 103 2.36 -5.14 18.75
N SER A 104 3.35 -4.48 19.33
CA SER A 104 3.85 -3.19 18.86
C SER A 104 5.15 -3.41 18.10
N TYR A 105 5.22 -2.92 16.87
CA TYR A 105 6.34 -3.17 15.98
C TYR A 105 6.54 -2.05 14.97
N ILE A 106 7.77 -1.89 14.48
CA ILE A 106 8.11 -0.98 13.39
C ILE A 106 8.06 -1.79 12.09
N GLY A 107 7.15 -1.44 11.21
CA GLY A 107 6.92 -2.15 9.95
C GLY A 107 6.72 -1.20 8.78
N GLY A 108 6.84 -1.72 7.55
CA GLY A 108 6.62 -0.99 6.30
C GLY A 108 7.90 -0.50 5.61
N TYR A 109 7.72 0.29 4.56
CA TYR A 109 8.78 0.81 3.70
C TYR A 109 9.04 2.29 3.93
N VAL A 110 10.28 2.68 3.74
CA VAL A 110 10.65 4.09 3.66
C VAL A 110 10.11 4.62 2.34
N LEU A 111 9.08 5.46 2.44
CA LEU A 111 8.43 6.04 1.28
C LEU A 111 9.36 7.04 0.60
N PRO A 112 9.22 7.26 -0.72
CA PRO A 112 10.05 8.24 -1.44
C PRO A 112 10.02 9.64 -0.83
N CYS A 113 8.89 10.08 -0.28
CA CYS A 113 8.75 11.37 0.39
C CYS A 113 9.39 11.44 1.78
N ASP A 114 9.53 10.30 2.44
CA ASP A 114 10.04 10.19 3.80
C ASP A 114 11.53 9.77 3.81
N ALA A 115 12.14 9.60 2.64
CA ALA A 115 13.52 9.17 2.48
C ALA A 115 14.51 10.30 2.84
N THR A 116 15.55 9.93 3.59
CA THR A 116 16.64 10.84 4.00
C THR A 116 18.00 10.21 3.69
N GLU A 117 19.09 10.95 3.85
CA GLU A 117 20.45 10.40 3.67
C GLU A 117 20.73 9.20 4.61
N TYR A 118 20.12 9.20 5.80
CA TYR A 118 20.31 8.16 6.82
C TYR A 118 19.32 7.00 6.70
N ASP A 119 18.14 7.23 6.11
CA ASP A 119 17.12 6.20 5.88
C ASP A 119 16.69 6.27 4.40
N PRO A 120 17.40 5.52 3.51
CA PRO A 120 17.13 5.60 2.09
C PRO A 120 15.78 4.96 1.76
N ARG A 121 15.21 5.36 0.61
CA ARG A 121 13.97 4.80 0.10
C ARG A 121 14.10 3.27 -0.06
N THR A 122 13.16 2.54 0.54
CA THR A 122 13.06 1.06 0.42
C THR A 122 11.78 0.59 -0.27
N LEU A 123 10.90 1.51 -0.67
CA LEU A 123 9.65 1.17 -1.37
C LEU A 123 9.92 0.49 -2.73
N PRO A 124 9.37 -0.71 -2.97
CA PRO A 124 9.45 -1.40 -4.25
C PRO A 124 8.93 -0.56 -5.42
N GLU A 125 9.64 -0.62 -6.54
CA GLU A 125 9.29 0.12 -7.76
C GLU A 125 7.88 -0.18 -8.31
N PRO A 126 7.35 -1.43 -8.27
CA PRO A 126 5.99 -1.70 -8.73
C PRO A 126 4.90 -0.94 -7.95
N LEU A 127 5.10 -0.71 -6.64
CA LEU A 127 4.14 0.03 -5.81
C LEU A 127 4.15 1.53 -6.12
N GLU A 128 5.34 2.09 -6.36
CA GLU A 128 5.48 3.47 -6.81
C GLU A 128 4.83 3.66 -8.19
N LEU A 129 5.12 2.77 -9.15
CA LEU A 129 4.55 2.83 -10.49
C LEU A 129 3.02 2.69 -10.47
N ALA A 130 2.50 1.78 -9.65
CA ALA A 130 1.06 1.62 -9.43
C ALA A 130 0.40 2.92 -8.97
N CYS A 131 1.03 3.63 -8.03
CA CYS A 131 0.55 4.93 -7.54
C CYS A 131 0.56 6.00 -8.64
N LEU A 132 1.66 6.08 -9.41
CA LEU A 132 1.81 7.05 -10.50
C LEU A 132 0.76 6.83 -11.60
N LEU A 133 0.56 5.58 -12.05
CA LEU A 133 -0.45 5.24 -13.04
C LEU A 133 -1.86 5.54 -12.54
N TYR A 134 -2.13 5.25 -11.27
CA TYR A 134 -3.45 5.50 -10.70
C TYR A 134 -3.73 6.99 -10.55
N ALA A 135 -2.76 7.78 -10.06
CA ALA A 135 -2.87 9.24 -9.99
C ALA A 135 -3.11 9.86 -11.38
N GLN A 136 -2.38 9.40 -12.40
CA GLN A 136 -2.61 9.84 -13.77
C GLN A 136 -4.02 9.52 -14.27
N LEU A 137 -4.58 8.35 -13.90
CA LEU A 137 -5.95 8.00 -14.25
C LEU A 137 -6.97 8.88 -13.53
N LEU A 138 -6.78 9.15 -12.24
CA LEU A 138 -7.65 10.02 -11.45
C LEU A 138 -7.70 11.46 -11.98
N MET A 139 -6.62 11.91 -12.61
CA MET A 139 -6.56 13.21 -13.30
C MET A 139 -7.30 13.25 -14.64
N ARG A 140 -7.58 12.09 -15.25
CA ARG A 140 -8.37 12.07 -16.48
C ARG A 140 -9.81 12.39 -16.11
N SER A 141 -10.41 13.35 -16.83
CA SER A 141 -11.83 13.61 -16.70
C SER A 141 -12.61 12.30 -16.94
N PRO A 142 -13.66 12.00 -16.15
CA PRO A 142 -14.49 10.84 -16.40
C PRO A 142 -15.01 10.95 -17.83
N GLY A 143 -14.56 10.02 -18.68
CA GLY A 143 -14.93 9.98 -20.09
C GLY A 143 -16.45 9.97 -20.21
N VAL A 144 -16.96 10.66 -21.22
CA VAL A 144 -18.39 10.76 -21.51
C VAL A 144 -19.00 9.36 -21.47
N LYS A 145 -19.86 9.11 -20.48
CA LYS A 145 -20.44 7.76 -20.20
C LYS A 145 -21.29 7.23 -21.36
N SER A 146 -21.79 8.12 -22.21
CA SER A 146 -22.37 7.78 -23.50
C SER A 146 -22.44 9.04 -24.36
N GLU A 147 -21.88 9.00 -25.56
CA GLU A 147 -22.18 9.97 -26.62
C GLU A 147 -22.80 9.20 -27.78
N ARG A 148 -24.03 9.55 -28.14
CA ARG A 148 -24.68 8.96 -29.33
C ARG A 148 -24.28 9.78 -30.54
N VAL A 149 -23.36 9.27 -31.34
CA VAL A 149 -23.01 9.81 -32.66
C VAL A 149 -23.59 8.88 -33.72
N GLY A 150 -24.86 9.10 -34.12
CA GLY A 150 -25.54 8.31 -35.15
C GLY A 150 -25.94 6.88 -34.70
N ASP A 151 -25.71 5.89 -35.58
CA ASP A 151 -26.16 4.49 -35.44
C ASP A 151 -25.14 3.55 -34.77
N ILE A 152 -23.98 4.07 -34.33
CA ILE A 152 -22.94 3.25 -33.69
C ILE A 152 -23.06 3.42 -32.18
N SER A 153 -23.40 2.32 -31.48
CA SER A 153 -23.37 2.24 -30.03
C SER A 153 -22.13 1.46 -29.60
N VAL A 154 -21.24 2.11 -28.86
CA VAL A 154 -20.10 1.45 -28.21
C VAL A 154 -20.35 1.45 -26.71
N GLY A 155 -20.58 0.27 -26.14
CA GLY A 155 -20.62 0.06 -24.70
C GLY A 155 -19.25 -0.40 -24.21
N TYR A 156 -18.57 0.45 -23.44
CA TYR A 156 -17.38 0.03 -22.71
C TYR A 156 -17.79 -0.53 -21.35
N SER A 157 -17.01 -1.50 -20.87
CA SER A 157 -17.23 -2.20 -19.61
C SER A 157 -17.34 -1.24 -18.43
N ASP A 158 -18.18 -1.62 -17.48
CA ASP A 158 -18.48 -0.91 -16.25
C ASP A 158 -17.26 -0.98 -15.30
N ASP A 159 -16.17 -0.29 -15.64
CA ASP A 159 -14.97 -0.15 -14.80
C ASP A 159 -15.19 0.87 -13.65
N SER A 160 -16.45 1.11 -13.26
CA SER A 160 -16.85 2.24 -12.44
C SER A 160 -16.60 2.07 -10.93
N GLU A 161 -16.19 0.88 -10.47
CA GLU A 161 -15.99 0.61 -9.03
C GLU A 161 -14.63 -0.03 -8.66
N GLY A 162 -13.72 -0.22 -9.63
CA GLY A 162 -12.47 -0.95 -9.43
C GLY A 162 -11.21 -0.13 -9.70
N LEU A 163 -10.12 -0.46 -8.99
CA LEU A 163 -8.77 -0.04 -9.41
C LEU A 163 -8.51 -0.56 -10.83
N PRO A 164 -7.83 0.22 -11.70
CA PRO A 164 -7.56 -0.21 -13.07
C PRO A 164 -6.74 -1.52 -13.11
N PRO A 165 -6.97 -2.42 -14.08
CA PRO A 165 -6.34 -3.75 -14.14
C PRO A 165 -4.80 -3.72 -14.11
N ALA A 166 -4.20 -2.73 -14.76
CA ALA A 166 -2.74 -2.54 -14.75
C ALA A 166 -2.19 -2.28 -13.33
N VAL A 167 -2.91 -1.47 -12.56
CA VAL A 167 -2.56 -1.18 -11.16
C VAL A 167 -2.76 -2.43 -10.30
N ILE A 168 -3.86 -3.17 -10.51
CA ILE A 168 -4.11 -4.44 -9.81
C ILE A 168 -2.97 -5.43 -10.03
N SER A 169 -2.49 -5.59 -11.27
CA SER A 169 -1.40 -6.53 -11.58
C SER A 169 -0.12 -6.20 -10.80
N LEU A 170 0.21 -4.91 -10.66
CA LEU A 170 1.41 -4.44 -9.96
C LEU A 170 1.31 -4.61 -8.44
N ILE A 171 0.13 -4.42 -7.86
CA ILE A 171 -0.08 -4.52 -6.41
C ILE A 171 -0.42 -5.94 -5.94
N SER A 172 -0.80 -6.85 -6.85
CA SER A 172 -1.25 -8.20 -6.51
C SER A 172 -0.30 -8.99 -5.59
N PRO A 173 1.04 -8.92 -5.73
CA PRO A 173 1.95 -9.63 -4.82
C PRO A 173 1.98 -9.03 -3.41
N TYR A 174 1.51 -7.79 -3.25
CA TYR A 174 1.59 -7.01 -2.02
C TYR A 174 0.26 -6.95 -1.26
N VAL A 175 -0.78 -7.62 -1.78
CA VAL A 175 -2.07 -7.74 -1.10
C VAL A 175 -1.89 -8.60 0.15
N GLY A 176 -2.43 -8.14 1.27
CA GLY A 176 -2.31 -8.85 2.54
C GLY A 176 -2.94 -10.25 2.50
N LEU A 177 -2.12 -11.27 2.76
CA LEU A 177 -2.52 -12.68 2.88
C LEU A 177 -2.88 -12.99 4.33
N TRP A 178 -3.95 -12.38 4.83
CA TRP A 178 -4.49 -12.67 6.17
C TRP A 178 -5.61 -13.71 6.00
N VAL A 179 -5.37 -14.94 6.45
CA VAL A 179 -6.36 -16.03 6.56
C VAL A 179 -6.66 -16.25 8.03
#